data_AF-A0A3C0I875-F1
#
_entry.id   AF-A0A3C0I875-F1
#
_cell.length_a   1.000
_cell.length_b   1.000
_cell.length_c   1.000
_cell.angle_alpha   90.00
_cell.angle_beta   90.00
_cell.angle_gamma   90.00
#
_symmetry.space_group_name_H-M   'P 1'
#
loop_
_entity.id
_entity.type
_entity.pdbx_description
1 polymer ?
#
loop_
_entity_poly.entity_id
_entity_poly.type
_entity_poly.pdbx_seq_one_letter_code
_entity_poly.pdbx_strand_id
1 'polypeptide(L)'
;MAKKKEKHLAVALQGGGAHGAFTWGVLDRLLEEEELKLDGFVGTSAGAMNAAVLAYGLMESREKARTLLEKFWRTTSEVASMSYLKPSLYDKMFGKGNMDHSPGFLMGEIMSIFLSPYQSPLPEVNPLRKILLDIIDFDALHRCKVTKLYVCATNVRRGRVRVFDLSEMSVDAVLASDNLPFLFL
;
A
#
# COMPACT_ATOMS: atom_id res chain seq x y z
N MET A 1 -20.96 4.17 36.30
CA MET A 1 -20.15 4.73 35.20
C MET A 1 -20.97 4.64 33.92
N ALA A 2 -21.19 5.74 33.20
CA ALA A 2 -21.94 5.71 31.94
C ALA A 2 -21.14 4.91 30.89
N LYS A 3 -21.79 3.94 30.24
CA LYS A 3 -21.19 3.15 29.16
C LYS A 3 -20.84 4.11 28.02
N LYS A 4 -19.55 4.33 27.78
CA LYS A 4 -19.07 5.25 26.73
C LYS A 4 -19.56 4.70 25.38
N LYS A 5 -20.22 5.54 24.58
CA LYS A 5 -20.93 5.12 23.37
C LYS A 5 -19.91 4.78 22.27
N GLU A 6 -19.98 3.55 21.75
CA GLU A 6 -19.18 3.10 20.60
C GLU A 6 -19.42 4.02 19.39
N LYS A 7 -18.34 4.53 18.80
CA LYS A 7 -18.38 5.44 17.65
C LYS A 7 -17.92 4.72 16.39
N HIS A 8 -18.84 4.65 15.44
CA HIS A 8 -18.62 4.08 14.12
C HIS A 8 -17.79 5.01 13.23
N LEU A 9 -16.74 4.48 12.61
CA LEU A 9 -15.81 5.23 11.77
C LEU A 9 -15.51 4.45 10.47
N ALA A 10 -15.69 5.13 9.35
CA ALA A 10 -15.18 4.68 8.05
C ALA A 10 -14.00 5.57 7.65
N VAL A 11 -12.94 4.97 7.09
CA VAL A 11 -11.70 5.69 6.79
C VAL A 11 -11.41 5.65 5.29
N ALA A 12 -11.13 6.82 4.71
CA ALA A 12 -10.65 6.95 3.34
C ALA A 12 -9.13 7.18 3.34
N LEU A 13 -8.40 6.31 2.64
CA LEU A 13 -6.95 6.24 2.62
C LEU A 13 -6.45 6.66 1.24
N GLN A 14 -5.86 7.85 1.18
CA GLN A 14 -5.30 8.41 -0.04
C GLN A 14 -4.04 7.64 -0.48
N GLY A 15 -3.75 7.67 -1.79
CA GLY A 15 -2.45 7.28 -2.32
C GLY A 15 -1.36 8.32 -2.05
N GLY A 16 -0.10 7.87 -2.03
CA GLY A 16 1.05 8.74 -1.78
C GLY A 16 2.41 8.04 -1.78
N GLY A 17 2.49 6.82 -2.32
CA GLY A 17 3.69 5.98 -2.27
C GLY A 17 4.20 5.79 -0.84
N ALA A 18 5.48 6.07 -0.62
CA ALA A 18 6.12 5.95 0.69
C ALA A 18 5.48 6.80 1.80
N HIS A 19 4.74 7.87 1.46
CA HIS A 19 4.00 8.66 2.46
C HIS A 19 2.88 7.86 3.14
N GLY A 20 2.47 6.71 2.58
CA GLY A 20 1.56 5.79 3.24
C GLY A 20 2.06 5.29 4.60
N ALA A 21 3.36 5.38 4.89
CA ALA A 21 3.91 5.06 6.20
C ALA A 21 3.41 6.03 7.29
N PHE A 22 3.19 7.30 6.95
CA PHE A 22 2.56 8.25 7.87
C PHE A 22 1.11 7.86 8.14
N THR A 23 0.38 7.42 7.10
CA THR A 23 -0.97 6.89 7.24
C THR A 23 -1.00 5.65 8.14
N TRP A 24 -0.01 4.77 8.04
CA TRP A 24 0.13 3.64 8.98
C TRP A 24 0.25 4.11 10.43
N GLY A 25 1.08 5.10 10.74
CA GLY A 25 1.17 5.63 12.10
C GLY A 25 -0.16 6.18 12.63
N VAL A 26 -0.96 6.83 11.76
CA VAL A 26 -2.32 7.28 12.11
C VAL A 26 -3.26 6.10 12.37
N LEU A 27 -3.23 5.08 11.51
CA LEU A 27 -4.05 3.87 11.67
C LEU A 27 -3.70 3.10 12.94
N ASP A 28 -2.41 2.99 13.26
CA ASP A 28 -1.92 2.36 14.48
C ASP A 28 -2.50 3.06 15.73
N ARG A 29 -2.47 4.41 15.73
CA ARG A 29 -3.07 5.21 16.81
C ARG A 29 -4.59 5.06 16.89
N LEU A 30 -5.29 4.99 15.74
CA LEU A 30 -6.75 4.75 15.71
C LEU A 30 -7.13 3.37 16.25
N LEU A 31 -6.29 2.36 16.04
CA LEU A 31 -6.52 1.00 16.53
C LEU A 31 -6.46 0.90 18.05
N GLU A 32 -5.69 1.77 18.71
CA GLU A 32 -5.61 1.88 20.18
C GLU A 32 -6.87 2.47 20.83
N GLU A 33 -7.70 3.19 20.05
CA GLU A 33 -8.93 3.77 20.57
C GLU A 33 -10.06 2.72 20.61
N GLU A 34 -10.26 2.10 21.77
CA GLU A 34 -11.31 1.08 21.99
C GLU A 34 -12.74 1.61 21.76
N GLU A 35 -12.94 2.92 21.91
CA GLU A 35 -14.24 3.56 21.67
C GLU A 35 -14.60 3.71 20.20
N LEU A 36 -13.61 3.58 19.31
CA LEU A 36 -13.82 3.62 17.88
C LEU A 36 -14.13 2.23 17.36
N LYS A 37 -15.07 2.12 16.44
CA LYS A 37 -15.31 0.90 15.68
C LYS A 37 -15.07 1.21 14.21
N LEU A 38 -14.03 0.60 13.65
CA LEU A 38 -13.68 0.77 12.25
C LEU A 38 -14.59 -0.12 11.40
N ASP A 39 -15.61 0.46 10.76
CA ASP A 39 -16.60 -0.31 9.99
C ASP A 39 -16.17 -0.56 8.55
N GLY A 40 -15.24 0.24 8.03
CA GLY A 40 -14.72 0.01 6.69
C GLY A 40 -13.73 1.03 6.18
N PHE A 41 -13.13 0.67 5.06
CA PHE A 41 -11.99 1.34 4.46
C PHE A 41 -12.19 1.48 2.96
N VAL A 42 -11.77 2.63 2.43
CA VAL A 42 -11.57 2.81 0.99
C VAL A 42 -10.14 3.28 0.76
N GLY A 43 -9.43 2.69 -0.19
CA GLY A 43 -8.01 2.97 -0.41
C GLY A 43 -7.63 3.15 -1.88
N THR A 44 -6.57 3.93 -2.13
CA THR A 44 -5.89 4.06 -3.43
C THR A 44 -4.37 3.96 -3.27
N SER A 45 -3.66 3.25 -4.15
CA SER A 45 -2.20 3.01 -4.11
C SER A 45 -1.76 2.53 -2.71
N ALA A 46 -0.81 3.20 -2.05
CA ALA A 46 -0.37 2.85 -0.70
C ALA A 46 -1.54 2.81 0.32
N GLY A 47 -2.58 3.63 0.12
CA GLY A 47 -3.80 3.58 0.91
C GLY A 47 -4.60 2.30 0.71
N ALA A 48 -4.61 1.73 -0.50
CA ALA A 48 -5.24 0.43 -0.78
C ALA A 48 -4.51 -0.72 -0.07
N MET A 49 -3.18 -0.68 -0.04
CA MET A 49 -2.37 -1.68 0.68
C MET A 49 -2.63 -1.61 2.19
N ASN A 50 -2.57 -0.40 2.76
CA ASN A 50 -2.93 -0.17 4.17
C ASN A 50 -4.35 -0.66 4.47
N ALA A 51 -5.33 -0.35 3.61
CA ALA A 51 -6.71 -0.77 3.77
C ALA A 51 -6.84 -2.31 3.79
N ALA A 52 -6.17 -3.00 2.87
CA ALA A 52 -6.21 -4.45 2.76
C ALA A 52 -5.57 -5.15 3.96
N VAL A 53 -4.36 -4.71 4.37
CA VAL A 53 -3.65 -5.27 5.53
C VAL A 53 -4.45 -5.01 6.82
N LEU A 54 -5.00 -3.81 6.98
CA LEU A 54 -5.83 -3.43 8.12
C LEU A 54 -7.11 -4.26 8.20
N ALA A 55 -7.86 -4.37 7.09
CA ALA A 55 -9.09 -5.15 7.03
C ALA A 55 -8.84 -6.62 7.34
N TYR A 56 -7.75 -7.20 6.82
CA TYR A 56 -7.36 -8.58 7.08
C TYR A 56 -7.00 -8.80 8.56
N GLY A 57 -6.16 -7.94 9.15
CA GLY A 57 -5.79 -8.10 10.55
C GLY A 57 -6.97 -7.92 11.51
N LEU A 58 -7.91 -7.03 11.20
CA LEU A 58 -9.13 -6.81 11.99
C LEU A 58 -10.10 -7.99 11.96
N MET A 59 -9.94 -8.95 11.04
CA MET A 59 -10.69 -10.20 11.10
C MET A 59 -10.35 -11.02 12.36
N GLU A 60 -9.15 -10.83 12.92
CA GLU A 60 -8.68 -11.50 14.11
C GLU A 60 -8.74 -10.58 15.34
N SER A 61 -7.99 -9.46 15.31
CA SER A 61 -7.98 -8.49 16.41
C SER A 61 -7.36 -7.15 16.00
N ARG A 62 -7.47 -6.15 16.88
CA ARG A 62 -6.82 -4.85 16.69
C ARG A 62 -5.30 -4.99 16.76
N GLU A 63 -4.81 -5.78 17.71
CA GLU A 63 -3.38 -6.09 17.87
C GLU A 63 -2.84 -6.76 16.61
N LYS A 64 -3.57 -7.74 16.05
CA LYS A 64 -3.17 -8.40 14.81
C LYS A 64 -3.06 -7.41 13.65
N ALA A 65 -4.03 -6.51 13.50
CA ALA A 65 -3.97 -5.45 12.49
C ALA A 65 -2.73 -4.56 12.63
N ARG A 66 -2.39 -4.15 13.85
CA ARG A 66 -1.18 -3.37 14.14
C ARG A 66 0.08 -4.14 13.76
N THR A 67 0.21 -5.39 14.20
CA THR A 67 1.35 -6.25 13.89
C THR A 67 1.53 -6.47 12.39
N LEU A 68 0.44 -6.68 11.65
CA LEU A 68 0.52 -6.90 10.20
C LEU A 68 0.87 -5.62 9.44
N LEU A 69 0.33 -4.46 9.85
CA LEU A 69 0.73 -3.17 9.29
C LEU A 69 2.21 -2.87 9.54
N GLU A 70 2.70 -3.14 10.75
CA GLU A 70 4.13 -3.01 11.06
C GLU A 70 4.99 -3.92 10.21
N LYS A 71 4.61 -5.21 10.12
CA LYS A 71 5.31 -6.18 9.27
C LYS A 71 5.36 -5.70 7.82
N PHE A 72 4.24 -5.24 7.27
CA PHE A 72 4.14 -4.73 5.91
C PHE A 72 5.14 -3.60 5.64
N TRP A 73 5.13 -2.55 6.47
CA TRP A 73 6.00 -1.39 6.25
C TRP A 73 7.47 -1.69 6.52
N ARG A 74 7.79 -2.52 7.51
CA ARG A 74 9.18 -2.95 7.78
C ARG A 74 9.73 -3.78 6.63
N THR A 75 9.01 -4.81 6.19
CA THR A 75 9.45 -5.65 5.06
C THR A 75 9.56 -4.83 3.76
N THR A 76 8.62 -3.91 3.52
CA THR A 76 8.70 -3.00 2.36
C THR A 76 9.95 -2.11 2.42
N SER A 77 10.27 -1.56 3.60
CA SER A 77 11.47 -0.75 3.81
C SER A 77 12.76 -1.56 3.63
N GLU A 78 12.82 -2.78 4.17
CA GLU A 78 13.95 -3.70 4.02
C GLU A 78 14.20 -4.03 2.54
N VAL A 79 13.14 -4.41 1.81
CA VAL A 79 13.24 -4.71 0.37
C VAL A 79 13.65 -3.47 -0.43
N ALA A 80 13.09 -2.30 -0.13
CA ALA A 80 13.49 -1.05 -0.77
C ALA A 80 14.96 -0.69 -0.50
N SER A 81 15.48 -0.94 0.70
CA SER A 81 16.88 -0.67 1.05
C SER A 81 17.89 -1.51 0.27
N MET A 82 17.48 -2.71 -0.15
CA MET A 82 18.27 -3.61 -0.98
C MET A 82 18.22 -3.23 -2.48
N SER A 83 17.28 -2.39 -2.88
CA SER A 83 17.15 -1.93 -4.27
C SER A 83 18.31 -1.03 -4.71
N TYR A 84 18.53 -0.98 -6.03
CA TYR A 84 19.38 0.02 -6.68
C TYR A 84 18.73 1.41 -6.74
N LEU A 85 17.41 1.49 -6.51
CA LEU A 85 16.64 2.72 -6.39
C LEU A 85 16.63 3.19 -4.95
N LYS A 86 17.77 3.73 -4.51
CA LYS A 86 17.95 4.32 -3.18
C LYS A 86 18.76 5.62 -3.23
N PRO A 87 18.59 6.52 -2.25
CA PRO A 87 19.40 7.74 -2.18
C PRO A 87 20.89 7.42 -2.16
N SER A 88 21.67 8.12 -2.98
CA SER A 88 23.12 8.01 -2.98
C SER A 88 23.72 8.52 -1.66
N LEU A 89 25.01 8.26 -1.41
CA LEU A 89 25.67 8.83 -0.24
C LEU A 89 25.64 10.37 -0.27
N TYR A 90 25.74 10.94 -1.47
CA TYR A 90 25.62 12.39 -1.68
C TYR A 90 24.23 12.90 -1.32
N ASP A 91 23.17 12.22 -1.77
CA ASP A 91 21.78 12.57 -1.43
C ASP A 91 21.50 12.44 0.07
N LYS A 92 22.11 11.47 0.75
CA LYS A 92 21.97 11.30 2.20
C LYS A 92 22.69 12.39 3.01
N MET A 93 23.84 12.86 2.55
CA MET A 93 24.63 13.87 3.25
C MET A 93 24.14 15.30 3.00
N PHE A 94 23.63 15.59 1.80
CA PHE A 94 23.34 16.96 1.36
C PHE A 94 21.91 17.16 0.82
N GLY A 95 21.16 16.08 0.59
CA GLY A 95 19.80 16.14 0.06
C GLY A 95 18.73 16.31 1.14
N LYS A 96 17.51 16.68 0.71
CA LYS A 96 16.33 16.85 1.58
C LYS A 96 15.43 15.61 1.64
N GLY A 97 16.00 14.43 1.39
CA GLY A 97 15.26 13.17 1.23
C GLY A 97 14.94 12.80 -0.23
N ASN A 98 15.72 13.33 -1.17
CA ASN A 98 15.56 13.11 -2.61
C ASN A 98 16.43 11.93 -3.09
N MET A 99 16.30 11.55 -4.35
CA MET A 99 17.11 10.51 -5.02
C MET A 99 17.78 11.02 -6.31
N ASP A 100 17.97 12.33 -6.43
CA ASP A 100 18.37 13.00 -7.67
C ASP A 100 19.74 12.52 -8.19
N HIS A 101 20.63 12.05 -7.31
CA HIS A 101 21.94 11.50 -7.67
C HIS A 101 22.01 9.98 -7.50
N SER A 102 20.87 9.30 -7.37
CA SER A 102 20.82 7.85 -7.31
C SER A 102 21.18 7.26 -8.67
N PRO A 103 22.26 6.44 -8.79
CA PRO A 103 22.68 5.88 -10.08
C PRO A 103 21.58 5.04 -10.74
N GLY A 104 20.77 4.33 -9.94
CA GLY A 104 19.63 3.56 -10.44
C GLY A 104 18.49 4.44 -10.94
N PHE A 105 18.20 5.55 -10.25
CA PHE A 105 17.14 6.47 -10.64
C PHE A 105 17.48 7.19 -11.95
N LEU A 106 18.70 7.72 -12.05
CA LEU A 106 19.18 8.40 -13.25
C LEU A 106 19.22 7.47 -14.47
N MET A 107 19.67 6.22 -14.28
CA MET A 107 19.62 5.21 -15.35
C MET A 107 18.17 4.95 -15.77
N GLY A 108 17.24 4.83 -14.82
CA GLY A 108 15.82 4.67 -15.10
C GLY A 108 15.22 5.83 -15.89
N GLU A 109 15.55 7.07 -15.51
CA GLU A 109 15.11 8.27 -16.24
C GLU A 109 15.64 8.29 -17.67
N ILE A 110 16.93 8.03 -17.88
CA ILE A 110 17.53 7.97 -19.22
C ILE A 110 16.83 6.89 -20.07
N MET A 111 16.60 5.70 -19.51
CA MET A 111 15.93 4.62 -20.22
C MET A 111 14.48 4.96 -20.57
N SER A 112 13.78 5.72 -19.73
CA SER A 112 12.38 6.13 -19.97
C SER A 112 12.19 7.06 -21.17
N ILE A 113 13.27 7.75 -21.59
CA ILE A 113 13.28 8.60 -22.78
C ILE A 113 13.29 7.74 -24.05
N PHE A 114 14.00 6.60 -24.02
CA PHE A 114 14.24 5.77 -25.21
C PHE A 114 13.32 4.55 -25.31
N LEU A 115 12.77 4.07 -24.19
CA LEU A 115 11.93 2.89 -24.14
C LEU A 115 10.61 3.21 -23.46
N SER A 116 9.52 2.82 -24.12
CA SER A 116 8.25 2.73 -23.42
C SER A 116 8.39 1.68 -22.32
N PRO A 117 7.80 1.89 -21.13
CA PRO A 117 7.74 0.89 -20.08
C PRO A 117 7.24 -0.49 -20.58
N TYR A 118 6.35 -0.55 -21.58
CA TYR A 118 5.86 -1.80 -22.20
C TYR A 118 6.89 -2.55 -23.06
N GLN A 119 8.03 -1.91 -23.33
CA GLN A 119 9.12 -2.44 -24.16
C GLN A 119 10.34 -2.83 -23.32
N SER A 120 10.22 -2.77 -21.98
CA SER A 120 11.31 -3.15 -21.09
C SER A 120 11.61 -4.64 -21.23
N PRO A 121 12.88 -5.04 -21.50
CA PRO A 121 13.28 -6.44 -21.52
C PRO A 121 13.47 -7.03 -20.11
N LEU A 122 13.28 -6.22 -19.06
CA LEU A 122 13.42 -6.67 -17.68
C LEU A 122 12.20 -7.48 -17.26
N PRO A 123 12.38 -8.63 -16.58
CA PRO A 123 11.26 -9.39 -16.05
C PRO A 123 10.47 -8.55 -15.03
N GLU A 124 9.14 -8.60 -15.12
CA GLU A 124 8.20 -7.98 -14.18
C GLU A 124 8.35 -8.63 -12.80
N VAL A 125 9.27 -8.11 -11.99
CA VAL A 125 9.44 -8.52 -10.60
C VAL A 125 8.78 -7.46 -9.74
N ASN A 126 7.56 -7.75 -9.29
CA ASN A 126 6.85 -6.89 -8.34
C ASN A 126 7.07 -7.40 -6.90
N PRO A 127 8.02 -6.83 -6.14
CA PRO A 127 8.27 -7.24 -4.75
C PRO A 127 7.04 -7.05 -3.85
N LEU A 128 6.19 -6.06 -4.14
CA LEU A 128 4.98 -5.81 -3.35
C LEU A 128 3.98 -6.95 -3.48
N ARG A 129 3.90 -7.60 -4.65
CA ARG A 129 3.08 -8.82 -4.84
C ARG A 129 3.45 -9.88 -3.82
N LYS A 130 4.74 -10.17 -3.70
CA LYS A 130 5.24 -11.19 -2.77
C LYS A 130 4.95 -10.79 -1.33
N ILE A 131 5.27 -9.55 -0.95
CA ILE A 131 5.03 -9.04 0.40
C ILE A 131 3.54 -9.13 0.78
N LEU A 132 2.64 -8.75 -0.12
CA LEU A 132 1.20 -8.81 0.13
C LEU A 132 0.71 -10.25 0.31
N LEU A 133 1.19 -11.18 -0.53
CA LEU A 133 0.84 -12.61 -0.40
C LEU A 133 1.42 -13.25 0.87
N ASP A 134 2.57 -12.78 1.35
CA ASP A 134 3.19 -13.25 2.60
C ASP A 134 2.50 -12.70 3.87
N ILE A 135 1.60 -11.73 3.71
CA ILE A 135 0.90 -11.05 4.81
C ILE A 135 -0.60 -11.36 4.81
N ILE A 136 -1.22 -11.40 3.63
CA ILE A 136 -2.67 -11.48 3.45
C ILE A 136 -3.04 -12.79 2.76
N ASP A 137 -3.89 -13.57 3.42
CA ASP A 137 -4.68 -14.60 2.76
C ASP A 137 -5.90 -13.93 2.12
N PHE A 138 -5.84 -13.72 0.80
CA PHE A 138 -6.92 -13.06 0.06
C PHE A 138 -8.20 -13.90 -0.01
N ASP A 139 -8.10 -15.23 0.03
CA ASP A 139 -9.28 -16.10 0.09
C ASP A 139 -10.01 -15.94 1.41
N ALA A 140 -9.26 -15.81 2.51
CA ALA A 140 -9.84 -15.45 3.80
C ALA A 140 -10.43 -14.03 3.79
N LEU A 141 -9.71 -13.06 3.21
CA LEU A 141 -10.16 -11.66 3.13
C LEU A 141 -11.50 -11.52 2.39
N HIS A 142 -11.74 -12.28 1.32
CA HIS A 142 -13.06 -12.31 0.62
C HIS A 142 -14.22 -12.60 1.55
N ARG A 143 -13.98 -13.40 2.59
CA ARG A 143 -15.00 -13.84 3.56
C ARG A 143 -15.08 -12.92 4.78
N CYS A 144 -14.36 -11.79 4.77
CA CYS A 144 -14.42 -10.80 5.84
C CYS A 144 -15.85 -10.29 6.04
N LYS A 145 -16.34 -10.40 7.28
CA LYS A 145 -17.64 -9.86 7.71
C LYS A 145 -17.51 -8.75 8.75
N VAL A 146 -16.28 -8.44 9.17
CA VAL A 146 -15.99 -7.49 10.24
C VAL A 146 -15.98 -6.06 9.71
N THR A 147 -15.38 -5.86 8.53
CA THR A 147 -15.21 -4.53 7.93
C THR A 147 -15.58 -4.55 6.46
N LYS A 148 -15.99 -3.40 5.91
CA LYS A 148 -16.14 -3.19 4.47
C LYS A 148 -14.81 -2.73 3.88
N LEU A 149 -14.45 -3.22 2.70
CA LEU A 149 -13.22 -2.82 2.03
C LEU A 149 -13.50 -2.47 0.57
N TYR A 150 -12.97 -1.33 0.14
CA TYR A 150 -13.01 -0.87 -1.25
C TYR A 150 -11.62 -0.43 -1.70
N VAL A 151 -11.22 -0.86 -2.90
CA VAL A 151 -9.97 -0.44 -3.53
C VAL A 151 -10.28 0.26 -4.84
N CYS A 152 -9.75 1.47 -5.00
CA CYS A 152 -9.93 2.27 -6.21
C CYS A 152 -8.70 2.14 -7.12
N ALA A 153 -8.91 1.78 -8.38
CA ALA A 153 -7.89 1.74 -9.41
C ALA A 153 -8.32 2.54 -10.64
N THR A 154 -7.37 2.92 -11.49
CA THR A 154 -7.66 3.62 -12.75
C THR A 154 -7.72 2.63 -13.89
N ASN A 155 -8.87 2.54 -14.57
CA ASN A 155 -8.98 1.79 -15.82
C ASN A 155 -8.43 2.63 -16.98
N VAL A 156 -7.20 2.35 -17.39
CA VAL A 156 -6.48 3.10 -18.44
C VAL A 156 -7.18 3.04 -19.80
N ARG A 157 -7.85 1.93 -20.13
CA ARG A 157 -8.56 1.77 -21.42
C ARG A 157 -9.79 2.68 -21.53
N ARG A 158 -10.41 3.04 -20.41
CA ARG A 158 -11.65 3.82 -20.36
C ARG A 158 -11.49 5.20 -19.70
N GLY A 159 -10.34 5.48 -19.08
CA GLY A 159 -10.08 6.72 -18.35
C GLY A 159 -11.00 6.93 -17.14
N ARG A 160 -11.48 5.84 -16.51
CA ARG A 160 -12.45 5.90 -15.39
C ARG A 160 -11.96 5.11 -14.18
N VAL A 161 -12.43 5.49 -13.01
CA VAL A 161 -12.19 4.74 -11.77
C VAL A 161 -12.92 3.40 -11.83
N ARG A 162 -12.21 2.33 -11.47
CA ARG A 162 -12.72 1.00 -11.16
C ARG A 162 -12.63 0.86 -9.64
N VAL A 163 -13.73 0.50 -9.00
CA VAL A 163 -13.76 0.19 -7.56
C VAL A 163 -13.94 -1.31 -7.41
N PHE A 164 -13.04 -1.94 -6.67
CA PHE A 164 -13.12 -3.34 -6.27
C PHE A 164 -13.64 -3.41 -4.84
N ASP A 165 -14.66 -4.23 -4.60
CA ASP A 165 -15.12 -4.55 -3.26
C ASP A 165 -14.53 -5.88 -2.76
N LEU A 166 -14.97 -6.34 -1.58
CA LEU A 166 -14.50 -7.61 -0.98
C LEU A 166 -14.71 -8.83 -1.88
N SER A 167 -15.74 -8.86 -2.73
CA SER A 167 -16.02 -10.02 -3.60
C SER A 167 -15.03 -10.14 -4.76
N GLU A 168 -14.38 -9.04 -5.13
CA GLU A 168 -13.37 -8.98 -6.20
C GLU A 168 -11.94 -8.82 -5.65
N MET A 169 -11.75 -8.84 -4.32
CA MET A 169 -10.51 -8.42 -3.67
C MET A 169 -9.38 -9.41 -3.88
N SER A 170 -8.39 -9.09 -4.70
CA SER A 170 -7.22 -9.93 -4.92
C SER A 170 -5.94 -9.13 -4.78
N VAL A 171 -4.80 -9.83 -4.73
CA VAL A 171 -3.50 -9.17 -4.84
C VAL A 171 -3.43 -8.31 -6.12
N ASP A 172 -4.04 -8.77 -7.22
CA ASP A 172 -4.09 -8.01 -8.47
C ASP A 172 -4.98 -6.77 -8.36
N ALA A 173 -6.10 -6.84 -7.65
CA ALA A 173 -6.95 -5.67 -7.40
C ALA A 173 -6.22 -4.60 -6.57
N VAL A 174 -5.46 -5.01 -5.55
CA VAL A 174 -4.65 -4.11 -4.72
C VAL A 174 -3.50 -3.51 -5.55
N LEU A 175 -2.77 -4.32 -6.31
CA LEU A 175 -1.66 -3.85 -7.14
C LEU A 175 -2.11 -3.00 -8.32
N ALA A 176 -3.28 -3.26 -8.91
CA ALA A 176 -3.85 -2.40 -9.95
C ALA A 176 -4.13 -0.97 -9.47
N SER A 177 -4.27 -0.77 -8.16
CA SER A 177 -4.39 0.54 -7.53
C SER A 177 -3.05 1.27 -7.40
N ASP A 178 -1.93 0.55 -7.44
CA ASP A 178 -0.59 1.10 -7.31
C ASP A 178 0.00 1.39 -8.69
N ASN A 179 -0.21 2.63 -9.15
CA ASN A 179 0.24 3.04 -10.46
C ASN A 179 1.55 3.83 -10.31
N LEU A 180 2.67 3.12 -10.25
CA LEU A 180 3.99 3.69 -10.51
C LEU A 180 4.39 3.30 -11.95
N PRO A 181 3.95 4.08 -12.97
CA PRO A 181 4.08 3.72 -14.39
C PRO A 181 5.53 3.55 -14.88
N PHE A 182 6.53 3.90 -14.05
CA PHE A 182 7.96 3.75 -14.34
C PHE A 182 8.65 2.62 -13.55
N LEU A 183 7.95 1.96 -12.61
CA LEU A 183 8.54 1.01 -11.65
C LEU A 183 7.95 -0.39 -11.72
N PHE A 184 6.65 -0.50 -12.01
CA PHE A 184 5.97 -1.78 -12.08
C PHE A 184 5.12 -1.82 -13.35
N LEU A 185 5.57 -2.63 -14.31
CA LEU A 185 4.84 -3.08 -15.48
C LEU A 185 5.22 -4.52 -15.80
#